data_AF-A0A4Q0ZGB0-F1
#
_entry.id   AF-A0A4Q0ZGB0-F1
#
_cell.length_a   1.000
_cell.length_b   1.000
_cell.length_c   1.000
_cell.angle_alpha   90.00
_cell.angle_beta   90.00
_cell.angle_gamma   90.00
#
_symmetry.space_group_name_H-M   'P 1'
#
loop_
_entity.id
_entity.type
_entity.pdbx_description
1 polymer ?
#
loop_
_entity_poly.entity_id
_entity_poly.type
_entity_poly.pdbx_seq_one_letter_code
_entity_poly.pdbx_strand_id
1 'polypeptide(L)'
;MLKELIFTGLGGVLVLKEKIEDELKKLEEKGKLDTKDVKSFLESLEQKGKESDEKFKAELKSTLKEIIDELGLATKEDLQKLKEDLK
;
A
#
# COMPACT_ATOMS: atom_id res chain seq x y z
N MET A 1 -17.10 4.80 -3.46
CA MET A 1 -16.83 3.44 -3.98
C MET A 1 -15.35 3.11 -3.99
N LEU A 2 -14.53 3.50 -4.99
CA LEU A 2 -13.12 3.04 -5.08
C LEU A 2 -12.24 3.47 -3.90
N LYS A 3 -12.36 4.74 -3.45
CA LYS A 3 -11.65 5.24 -2.27
C LYS A 3 -12.02 4.46 -1.01
N GLU A 4 -13.31 4.19 -0.81
CA GLU A 4 -13.80 3.43 0.35
C GLU A 4 -13.35 1.97 0.32
N LEU A 5 -13.27 1.34 -0.86
CA LEU A 5 -12.73 -0.01 -1.03
C LEU A 5 -11.24 -0.07 -0.64
N ILE A 6 -10.46 0.94 -1.07
CA ILE A 6 -9.04 1.09 -0.71
C ILE A 6 -8.90 1.32 0.81
N PHE A 7 -9.66 2.24 1.39
CA PHE A 7 -9.62 2.51 2.84
C PHE A 7 -10.08 1.32 3.69
N THR A 8 -11.06 0.54 3.23
CA THR A 8 -11.53 -0.67 3.92
C THR A 8 -10.50 -1.80 3.83
N GLY A 9 -9.85 -1.98 2.68
CA GLY A 9 -8.74 -2.92 2.51
C GLY A 9 -7.50 -2.54 3.34
N LEU A 10 -7.19 -1.24 3.44
CA LEU A 10 -6.09 -0.73 4.26
C LEU A 10 -6.44 -0.71 5.76
N GLY A 11 -7.71 -0.56 6.13
CA GLY A 11 -8.16 -0.56 7.52
C GLY A 11 -7.89 -1.87 8.27
N GLY A 12 -7.84 -3.00 7.56
CA GLY A 12 -7.44 -4.29 8.13
C GLY A 12 -5.95 -4.37 8.52
N VAL A 13 -5.09 -3.59 7.86
CA VAL A 13 -3.64 -3.59 8.10
C VAL A 13 -3.29 -2.96 9.45
N LEU A 14 -4.00 -1.89 9.84
CA LEU A 14 -3.79 -1.23 11.15
C LEU A 14 -4.14 -2.16 12.32
N VAL A 15 -5.28 -2.84 12.25
CA VAL A 15 -5.71 -3.80 13.28
C VAL A 15 -4.76 -4.99 13.35
N LEU A 16 -4.24 -5.47 12.21
CA LEU A 16 -3.21 -6.50 12.16
C LEU A 16 -1.91 -6.06 12.85
N LYS A 17 -1.48 -4.82 12.62
CA LYS A 17 -0.26 -4.26 13.22
C LYS A 17 -0.38 -4.20 14.75
N GLU A 18 -1.48 -3.66 15.27
CA GLU A 18 -1.74 -3.59 16.72
C GLU A 18 -1.72 -4.99 17.36
N LYS A 19 -2.32 -5.98 16.69
CA LYS A 19 -2.39 -7.36 17.19
C LYS A 19 -1.03 -8.06 17.20
N ILE A 20 -0.17 -7.76 16.23
CA ILE A 20 1.22 -8.25 16.19
C ILE A 20 2.05 -7.61 17.30
N GLU A 21 1.93 -6.30 17.50
CA GLU A 21 2.62 -5.59 18.59
C GLU A 21 2.23 -6.16 19.97
N ASP A 22 0.94 -6.40 20.20
CA ASP A 22 0.43 -7.02 21.44
C ASP A 22 0.95 -8.45 21.67
N GLU A 23 1.02 -9.28 20.63
CA GLU A 23 1.57 -10.65 20.71
C GLU A 23 3.07 -10.64 21.06
N LEU A 24 3.84 -9.77 20.39
CA LEU A 24 5.27 -9.61 20.63
C LEU A 24 5.55 -9.13 22.06
N LYS A 25 4.77 -8.17 22.54
CA LYS A 25 4.90 -7.65 23.90
C LYS A 25 4.58 -8.72 24.95
N LYS A 26 3.58 -9.57 24.71
CA LYS A 26 3.28 -10.72 25.59
C LYS A 26 4.39 -11.77 25.59
N LEU A 27 5.11 -11.94 24.48
CA LEU A 27 6.24 -12.86 24.41
C LEU A 27 7.46 -12.31 25.15
N GLU A 28 7.68 -10.99 25.08
CA GLU A 28 8.69 -10.26 25.84
C GLU A 28 8.44 -10.33 27.35
N GLU A 29 7.21 -10.02 27.79
CA GLU A 29 6.80 -10.10 29.21
C GLU A 29 6.93 -11.52 29.80
N LYS A 30 6.79 -12.55 28.95
CA LYS A 30 6.99 -13.96 29.33
C LYS A 30 8.46 -14.39 29.33
N GLY A 31 9.39 -13.48 29.04
CA GLY A 31 10.83 -13.76 28.96
C GLY A 31 11.23 -14.68 27.81
N LYS A 32 10.36 -14.84 26.80
CA LYS A 32 10.61 -15.71 25.63
C LYS A 32 11.34 -15.00 24.49
N LEU A 33 11.38 -13.67 24.53
CA LEU A 33 12.01 -12.79 23.56
C LEU A 33 12.66 -11.62 24.31
N ASP A 34 13.88 -11.25 23.92
CA ASP A 34 14.51 -10.04 24.44
C ASP A 34 13.93 -8.79 23.75
N THR A 35 13.89 -7.66 24.48
CA THR A 35 13.43 -6.35 23.97
C THR A 35 14.11 -5.96 22.65
N LYS A 36 15.38 -6.37 22.47
CA LYS A 36 16.17 -6.09 21.27
C LYS A 36 15.63 -6.84 20.04
N ASP A 37 15.15 -8.07 20.22
CA ASP A 37 14.62 -8.89 19.13
C ASP A 37 13.24 -8.39 18.67
N VAL A 38 12.40 -7.98 19.63
CA VAL A 38 11.11 -7.34 19.35
C VAL A 38 11.30 -6.07 18.53
N LYS A 39 12.24 -5.21 18.94
CA LYS A 39 12.51 -3.94 18.26
C LYS A 39 13.06 -4.16 16.84
N SER A 40 14.01 -5.09 16.69
CA SER A 40 14.58 -5.48 15.39
C SER A 40 13.53 -6.06 14.43
N PHE A 41 12.61 -6.87 14.95
CA PHE A 41 11.52 -7.45 14.16
C PHE A 41 10.54 -6.38 13.68
N LEU A 42 10.15 -5.43 14.55
CA LEU A 42 9.28 -4.31 14.17
C LEU A 42 9.94 -3.39 13.16
N GLU A 43 11.22 -3.04 13.34
CA GLU A 43 11.99 -2.25 12.37
C GLU A 43 12.07 -2.96 11.00
N SER A 44 12.30 -4.28 11.00
CA SER A 44 12.33 -5.08 9.78
C SER A 44 10.97 -5.13 9.07
N LEU A 45 9.87 -5.21 9.82
CA LEU A 45 8.52 -5.14 9.28
C LEU A 45 8.21 -3.77 8.69
N GLU A 46 8.59 -2.70 9.37
CA GLU A 46 8.40 -1.34 8.87
C GLU A 46 9.18 -1.09 7.58
N GLN A 47 10.45 -1.53 7.52
CA GLN A 47 11.29 -1.41 6.34
C GLN A 47 10.71 -2.19 5.15
N LYS A 48 10.33 -3.46 5.36
CA LYS A 48 9.68 -4.28 4.33
C LYS A 48 8.34 -3.68 3.87
N GLY A 49 7.60 -3.08 4.80
CA GLY A 49 6.36 -2.35 4.51
C GLY A 49 6.60 -1.17 3.58
N LYS A 50 7.62 -0.35 3.86
CA LYS A 50 8.00 0.80 2.99
C LYS A 50 8.41 0.36 1.59
N GLU A 51 9.27 -0.66 1.48
CA GLU A 51 9.69 -1.20 0.18
C GLU A 51 8.52 -1.79 -0.62
N SER A 52 7.59 -2.46 0.08
CA SER A 52 6.40 -3.05 -0.55
C SER A 52 5.39 -1.99 -0.99
N ASP A 53 5.24 -0.89 -0.23
CA ASP A 53 4.32 0.20 -0.56
C ASP A 53 4.72 0.92 -1.87
N GLU A 54 6.02 1.18 -2.08
CA GLU A 54 6.49 1.80 -3.33
C GLU A 54 6.26 0.90 -4.54
N LYS A 55 6.59 -0.39 -4.44
CA LYS A 55 6.34 -1.37 -5.51
C LYS A 55 4.84 -1.51 -5.78
N PHE A 56 4.03 -1.63 -4.73
CA PHE A 56 2.58 -1.74 -4.84
C PHE A 56 1.98 -0.51 -5.53
N LYS A 57 2.41 0.70 -5.18
CA LYS A 57 1.96 1.93 -5.85
C LYS A 57 2.33 1.95 -7.33
N ALA A 58 3.53 1.49 -7.68
CA ALA A 58 3.97 1.42 -9.07
C ALA A 58 3.14 0.41 -9.87
N GLU A 59 2.94 -0.80 -9.35
CA GLU A 59 2.10 -1.83 -9.96
C GLU A 59 0.66 -1.36 -10.11
N LEU A 60 0.06 -0.81 -9.05
CA LEU A 60 -1.30 -0.29 -9.07
C LEU A 60 -1.46 0.80 -10.14
N LYS A 61 -0.49 1.71 -10.28
CA LYS A 61 -0.50 2.75 -11.31
C LYS A 61 -0.42 2.15 -12.72
N SER A 62 0.38 1.09 -12.90
CA SER A 62 0.48 0.36 -14.18
C SER A 62 -0.84 -0.30 -14.53
N THR A 63 -1.42 -1.06 -13.60
CA THR A 63 -2.71 -1.73 -13.79
C THR A 63 -3.83 -0.74 -14.10
N LEU A 64 -3.86 0.41 -13.42
CA LEU A 64 -4.85 1.44 -13.71
C LEU A 64 -4.69 2.04 -15.11
N LYS A 65 -3.45 2.20 -15.60
CA LYS A 65 -3.18 2.63 -16.98
C LYS A 65 -3.65 1.59 -17.99
N GLU A 66 -3.31 0.33 -17.78
CA GLU A 66 -3.75 -0.77 -18.64
C GLU A 66 -5.28 -0.84 -18.73
N ILE A 67 -5.99 -0.72 -17.60
CA ILE A 67 -7.45 -0.69 -17.59
C ILE A 67 -8.00 0.52 -18.36
N ILE A 68 -7.38 1.69 -18.22
CA ILE A 68 -7.78 2.90 -18.97
C ILE A 68 -7.65 2.66 -20.48
N ASP A 69 -6.54 2.07 -20.91
CA ASP A 69 -6.26 1.76 -22.31
C ASP A 69 -7.20 0.68 -22.85
N GLU A 70 -7.43 -0.40 -22.10
CA GLU A 70 -8.34 -1.49 -22.47
C GLU A 70 -9.80 -1.03 -22.61
N LEU A 71 -10.23 -0.11 -21.76
CA LEU A 71 -11.57 0.48 -21.82
C LEU A 71 -11.70 1.58 -22.88
N GLY A 72 -10.60 1.94 -23.56
CA GLY A 72 -10.59 3.00 -24.57
C GLY A 72 -10.90 4.39 -24.01
N LEU A 73 -10.55 4.64 -22.75
CA LEU A 73 -10.83 5.92 -22.09
C LEU A 73 -9.82 6.98 -22.53
N ALA A 74 -10.31 8.09 -23.08
CA ALA A 74 -9.46 9.21 -23.48
C ALA A 74 -8.76 9.85 -22.27
N THR A 75 -7.44 9.99 -22.34
CA THR A 75 -6.64 10.65 -21.32
C THR A 75 -6.74 12.18 -21.45
N LYS A 76 -6.25 12.90 -20.44
CA LYS A 76 -6.16 14.36 -20.51
C LYS A 76 -5.24 14.83 -21.65
N GLU A 77 -4.20 14.06 -21.93
CA GLU A 77 -3.24 14.34 -23.01
C GLU A 77 -3.92 14.18 -24.37
N ASP A 78 -4.73 13.14 -24.54
CA ASP A 78 -5.52 12.93 -25.77
C ASP A 78 -6.52 14.07 -25.99
N LEU A 79 -7.18 14.54 -24.94
CA LEU A 79 -8.08 15.68 -25.01
C LEU A 79 -7.35 17.00 -25.31
N GLN A 80 -6.09 17.14 -24.88
CA GLN A 80 -5.28 18.32 -25.19
C GLN A 80 -4.86 18.32 -26.66
N LYS A 81 -4.35 17.19 -27.17
CA LYS A 81 -4.04 17.04 -28.60
C LYS A 81 -5.25 17.32 -29.48
N LEU A 82 -6.40 16.74 -29.13
CA LEU A 82 -7.64 16.99 -29.86
C LEU A 82 -8.01 18.49 -29.93
N LYS A 83 -7.77 19.25 -28.85
CA LYS A 83 -8.01 20.71 -28.83
C LYS A 83 -7.03 21.50 -29.70
N GLU A 84 -5.79 21.02 -29.84
CA GLU A 84 -4.79 21.64 -30.71
C GLU A 84 -5.08 21.35 -32.18
N ASP A 85 -5.49 20.12 -32.51
CA ASP A 85 -5.84 19.72 -33.88
C ASP A 85 -7.13 20.40 -34.40
N LEU A 86 -8.00 20.86 -33.50
CA LEU A 86 -9.24 21.58 -33.81
C LEU A 86 -9.06 23.11 -33.92
N LYS A 87 -7.84 23.63 -33.73
CA LYS A 87 -7.49 25.05 -33.93
C LYS A 87 -7.01 25.30 -35.35
#